data_AF-A0A970ETL2-F1
#
_entry.id   AF-A0A970ETL2-F1
#
_cell.length_a   1.000
_cell.length_b   1.000
_cell.length_c   1.000
_cell.angle_alpha   90.00
_cell.angle_beta   90.00
_cell.angle_gamma   90.00
#
_symmetry.space_group_name_H-M   'P 1'
#
loop_
_entity.id
_entity.type
_entity.pdbx_description
1 polymer ?
#
loop_
_entity_poly.entity_id
_entity_poly.type
_entity_poly.pdbx_seq_one_letter_code
_entity_poly.pdbx_strand_id
1 'polypeptide(L)'
;AINYFVSQVDVPVSLMIVPSASEIQPEKLPNFAVTWSQRDVIADIYSQCEGVKCVSVYEILKEHFADYIYYRTDHHWTTYGSYLAYAEYCRALGLLPHDYVAETVSNSFNGTLYSKSGVRFIKSDTIESYKLGFNARCDVYSGGETKSYDSVYFDEYLDVKDKYAYFLGTNQPIVTIYRDTDSDGDNAKKLLVFKDSYAHCMAPMLLENYSQVTLVDLRYFRQQLNSVIDVADYDDVLFLYGIDSFVNSDDIYMLKFLYKPTADKTADS
;
A
#
# COMPACT_ATOMS: atom_id res chain seq x y z
N ALA A 1 -1.06 1.55 18.21
CA ALA A 1 -2.48 1.50 17.79
C ALA A 1 -2.80 0.20 17.05
N ILE A 2 -1.86 -0.32 16.25
CA ILE A 2 -1.98 -1.64 15.61
C ILE A 2 -2.20 -2.77 16.64
N ASN A 3 -1.36 -2.91 17.68
CA ASN A 3 -1.60 -3.93 18.73
C ASN A 3 -2.99 -3.83 19.37
N TYR A 4 -3.52 -2.61 19.55
CA TYR A 4 -4.90 -2.43 20.02
C TYR A 4 -5.89 -2.98 19.01
N PHE A 5 -5.79 -2.61 17.73
CA PHE A 5 -6.67 -3.12 16.68
C PHE A 5 -6.63 -4.65 16.59
N VAL A 6 -5.43 -5.24 16.62
CA VAL A 6 -5.22 -6.70 16.61
C VAL A 6 -5.91 -7.36 17.79
N SER A 7 -5.90 -6.74 18.98
CA SER A 7 -6.59 -7.27 20.14
C SER A 7 -8.13 -7.13 20.08
N GLN A 8 -8.67 -6.50 19.03
CA GLN A 8 -10.12 -6.34 18.82
C GLN A 8 -10.66 -7.20 17.66
N VAL A 9 -9.80 -7.92 16.93
CA VAL A 9 -10.19 -8.69 15.73
C VAL A 9 -9.64 -10.11 15.78
N ASP A 10 -10.38 -11.05 15.24
CA ASP A 10 -9.93 -12.45 15.07
C ASP A 10 -9.24 -12.68 13.72
N VAL A 11 -9.26 -11.68 12.83
CA VAL A 11 -8.68 -11.76 11.48
C VAL A 11 -7.15 -11.66 11.54
N PRO A 12 -6.40 -12.52 10.84
CA PRO A 12 -4.95 -12.41 10.74
C PRO A 12 -4.48 -11.03 10.29
N VAL A 13 -3.55 -10.43 11.03
CA VAL A 13 -3.00 -9.10 10.73
C VAL A 13 -1.52 -9.19 10.37
N SER A 14 -1.15 -8.55 9.25
CA SER A 14 0.23 -8.38 8.82
C SER A 14 0.62 -6.90 8.82
N LEU A 15 1.90 -6.62 9.06
CA LEU A 15 2.48 -5.28 8.99
C LEU A 15 3.69 -5.29 8.06
N MET A 16 3.67 -4.41 7.06
CA MET A 16 4.77 -4.12 6.16
C MET A 16 5.12 -2.63 6.24
N ILE A 17 6.34 -2.35 6.68
CA ILE A 17 6.93 -1.02 6.63
C ILE A 17 8.00 -0.99 5.55
N VAL A 18 7.82 -0.10 4.58
CA VAL A 18 8.69 0.02 3.41
C VAL A 18 9.76 1.07 3.72
N PRO A 19 11.07 0.72 3.70
CA PRO A 19 12.13 1.71 3.83
C PRO A 19 12.11 2.68 2.64
N SER A 20 12.62 3.88 2.84
CA SER A 20 12.75 4.88 1.77
C SER A 20 13.96 4.59 0.89
N ALA A 21 14.04 5.29 -0.25
CA ALA A 21 15.22 5.26 -1.13
C ALA A 21 16.52 5.66 -0.40
N SER A 22 16.44 6.52 0.63
CA SER A 22 17.62 7.01 1.37
C SER A 22 18.31 5.92 2.21
N GLU A 23 17.58 4.89 2.61
CA GLU A 23 18.10 3.73 3.33
C GLU A 23 18.61 2.66 2.36
N ILE A 24 17.85 2.38 1.30
CA ILE A 24 18.17 1.29 0.37
C ILE A 24 19.29 1.66 -0.58
N GLN A 25 19.31 2.90 -1.09
CA GLN A 25 20.25 3.41 -2.09
C GLN A 25 21.05 4.62 -1.55
N PRO A 26 21.77 4.49 -0.41
CA PRO A 26 22.45 5.60 0.25
C PRO A 26 23.56 6.23 -0.62
N GLU A 27 24.10 5.48 -1.58
CA GLU A 27 25.10 5.97 -2.53
C GLU A 27 24.55 7.05 -3.49
N LYS A 28 23.22 7.19 -3.59
CA LYS A 28 22.56 8.23 -4.38
C LYS A 28 22.32 9.52 -3.59
N LEU A 29 22.61 9.53 -2.29
CA LEU A 29 22.47 10.71 -1.46
C LEU A 29 23.61 11.71 -1.70
N PRO A 30 23.37 13.01 -1.47
CA PRO A 30 24.43 14.00 -1.44
C PRO A 30 25.50 13.63 -0.40
N ASN A 31 26.74 13.99 -0.69
CA ASN A 31 27.83 13.86 0.28
C ASN A 31 27.43 14.54 1.61
N PHE A 32 27.73 13.86 2.73
CA PHE A 32 27.43 14.32 4.09
C PHE A 32 25.94 14.43 4.43
N ALA A 33 25.04 13.80 3.65
CA ALA A 33 23.64 13.67 4.05
C ALA A 33 23.54 12.95 5.41
N VAL A 34 22.87 13.60 6.37
CA VAL A 34 22.58 12.98 7.66
C VAL A 34 21.37 12.09 7.48
N THR A 35 21.57 10.79 7.67
CA THR A 35 20.50 9.79 7.69
C THR A 35 20.37 9.16 9.07
N TRP A 36 19.26 8.48 9.28
CA TRP A 36 19.01 7.62 10.42
C TRP A 36 18.82 6.19 9.91
N SER A 37 19.11 5.20 10.75
CA SER A 37 18.95 3.79 10.38
C SER A 37 17.47 3.43 10.33
N GLN A 38 16.88 3.45 9.13
CA GLN A 38 15.49 3.04 8.95
C GLN A 38 15.35 1.55 9.23
N ARG A 39 16.39 0.75 8.94
CA ARG A 39 16.48 -0.66 9.30
C ARG A 39 16.25 -0.89 10.79
N ASP A 40 17.01 -0.20 11.63
CA ASP A 40 16.98 -0.44 13.08
C ASP A 40 15.66 0.04 13.69
N VAL A 41 15.11 1.15 13.20
CA VAL A 41 13.79 1.63 13.65
C VAL A 41 12.67 0.67 13.21
N ILE A 42 12.70 0.16 11.97
CA ILE A 42 11.73 -0.86 11.53
C ILE A 42 11.85 -2.12 12.40
N ALA A 43 13.08 -2.56 12.70
CA ALA A 43 13.32 -3.70 13.58
C ALA A 43 12.79 -3.46 15.00
N ASP A 44 12.99 -2.26 15.55
CA ASP A 44 12.45 -1.86 16.86
C ASP A 44 10.92 -1.87 16.86
N ILE A 45 10.28 -1.30 15.83
CA ILE A 45 8.82 -1.33 15.67
C ILE A 45 8.30 -2.77 15.60
N TYR A 46 8.96 -3.63 14.82
CA TYR A 46 8.57 -5.04 14.69
C TYR A 46 8.75 -5.81 16.00
N SER A 47 9.75 -5.47 16.82
CA SER A 47 9.96 -6.09 18.14
C SER A 47 8.84 -5.79 19.14
N GLN A 48 8.10 -4.70 18.93
CA GLN A 48 6.98 -4.27 19.77
C GLN A 48 5.62 -4.77 19.26
N CYS A 49 5.58 -5.47 18.13
CA CYS A 49 4.35 -5.98 17.56
C CYS A 49 3.88 -7.25 18.29
N GLU A 50 2.60 -7.30 18.66
CA GLU A 50 1.98 -8.42 19.36
C GLU A 50 0.84 -8.99 18.50
N GLY A 51 0.87 -10.28 18.18
CA GLY A 51 -0.16 -10.92 17.35
C GLY A 51 -0.19 -10.47 15.88
N VAL A 52 0.86 -9.78 15.43
CA VAL A 52 1.01 -9.29 14.05
C VAL A 52 2.12 -10.04 13.33
N LYS A 53 1.87 -10.40 12.08
CA LYS A 53 2.91 -10.92 11.19
C LYS A 53 3.68 -9.79 10.54
N CYS A 54 4.88 -9.51 11.05
CA CYS A 54 5.77 -8.52 10.45
C CYS A 54 6.40 -9.07 9.16
N VAL A 55 6.12 -8.42 8.03
CA VAL A 55 6.68 -8.75 6.72
C VAL A 55 7.81 -7.77 6.42
N SER A 56 9.05 -8.22 6.57
CA SER A 56 10.21 -7.40 6.23
C SER A 56 10.48 -7.46 4.74
N VAL A 57 10.57 -6.29 4.11
CA VAL A 57 10.97 -6.13 2.70
C VAL A 57 12.36 -5.53 2.55
N TYR A 58 13.08 -5.33 3.66
CA TYR A 58 14.38 -4.67 3.66
C TYR A 58 15.42 -5.43 2.84
N GLU A 59 15.57 -6.73 3.11
CA GLU A 59 16.64 -7.53 2.50
C GLU A 59 16.43 -7.67 0.99
N ILE A 60 15.21 -7.94 0.51
CA ILE A 60 14.95 -8.01 -0.94
C ILE A 60 15.21 -6.67 -1.63
N LEU A 61 14.81 -5.55 -1.03
CA LEU A 61 15.04 -4.24 -1.62
C LEU A 61 16.54 -3.91 -1.61
N LYS A 62 17.27 -4.37 -0.59
CA LYS A 62 18.72 -4.20 -0.51
C LYS A 62 19.48 -5.07 -1.50
N GLU A 63 19.04 -6.30 -1.74
CA GLU A 63 19.59 -7.17 -2.78
C GLU A 63 19.46 -6.52 -4.17
N HIS A 64 18.34 -5.82 -4.39
CA HIS A 64 18.04 -5.07 -5.62
C HIS A 64 18.43 -3.58 -5.56
N PHE A 65 19.37 -3.18 -4.70
CA PHE A 65 19.74 -1.77 -4.54
C PHE A 65 20.25 -1.11 -5.83
N ALA A 66 20.86 -1.88 -6.73
CA ALA A 66 21.36 -1.37 -8.00
C ALA A 66 20.25 -1.15 -9.05
N ASP A 67 19.08 -1.77 -8.85
CA ASP A 67 17.97 -1.71 -9.79
C ASP A 67 17.15 -0.42 -9.64
N TYR A 68 16.28 -0.20 -10.62
CA TYR A 68 15.41 0.96 -10.67
C TYR A 68 14.14 0.75 -9.84
N ILE A 69 14.31 0.58 -8.53
CA ILE A 69 13.24 0.25 -7.56
C ILE A 69 12.63 1.47 -6.85
N TYR A 70 13.24 2.65 -6.96
CA TYR A 70 12.67 3.92 -6.50
C TYR A 70 12.72 4.97 -7.61
N TYR A 71 11.68 5.82 -7.65
CA TYR A 71 11.68 6.98 -8.52
C TYR A 71 12.77 7.96 -8.10
N ARG A 72 13.38 8.65 -9.06
CA ARG A 72 14.41 9.68 -8.77
C ARG A 72 13.78 11.04 -8.50
N THR A 73 12.63 11.29 -9.12
CA THR A 73 11.91 12.57 -9.08
C THR A 73 10.68 12.52 -8.19
N ASP A 74 10.33 11.35 -7.68
CA ASP A 74 9.24 11.14 -6.74
C ASP A 74 9.72 10.34 -5.51
N HIS A 75 8.98 10.44 -4.42
CA HIS A 75 9.29 9.81 -3.14
C HIS A 75 8.85 8.34 -3.03
N HIS A 76 8.03 7.84 -3.97
CA HIS A 76 7.58 6.45 -3.97
C HIS A 76 8.62 5.50 -4.58
N TRP A 77 8.48 4.22 -4.26
CA TRP A 77 9.05 3.14 -5.06
C TRP A 77 8.46 3.09 -6.48
N THR A 78 9.16 2.41 -7.39
CA THR A 78 8.61 2.07 -8.72
C THR A 78 7.70 0.84 -8.60
N THR A 79 6.98 0.52 -9.68
CA THR A 79 6.20 -0.73 -9.77
C THR A 79 7.07 -1.97 -9.61
N TYR A 80 8.33 -1.93 -10.06
CA TYR A 80 9.27 -3.03 -9.80
C TYR A 80 9.70 -3.11 -8.33
N GLY A 81 9.95 -1.97 -7.68
CA GLY A 81 10.23 -1.96 -6.24
C GLY A 81 9.06 -2.50 -5.42
N SER A 82 7.82 -2.15 -5.79
CA SER A 82 6.63 -2.67 -5.14
C SER A 82 6.37 -4.15 -5.43
N TYR A 83 6.76 -4.64 -6.61
CA TYR A 83 6.71 -6.07 -6.95
C TYR A 83 7.60 -6.92 -6.04
N LEU A 84 8.82 -6.47 -5.75
CA LEU A 84 9.72 -7.19 -4.85
C LEU A 84 9.08 -7.34 -3.46
N ALA A 85 8.46 -6.27 -2.96
CA ALA A 85 7.72 -6.29 -1.70
C ALA A 85 6.46 -7.17 -1.76
N TYR A 86 5.73 -7.17 -2.88
CA TYR A 86 4.61 -8.08 -3.11
C TYR A 86 5.06 -9.54 -3.09
N ALA A 87 6.15 -9.90 -3.76
CA ALA A 87 6.69 -11.25 -3.74
C ALA A 87 7.12 -11.70 -2.34
N GLU A 88 7.75 -10.81 -1.56
CA GLU A 88 8.04 -11.04 -0.14
C GLU A 88 6.78 -11.26 0.69
N TYR A 89 5.76 -10.42 0.49
CA TYR A 89 4.47 -10.56 1.16
C TYR A 89 3.82 -11.91 0.88
N CYS A 90 3.74 -12.30 -0.39
CA CYS A 90 3.19 -13.58 -0.78
C CYS A 90 3.95 -14.72 -0.09
N ARG A 91 5.29 -14.73 -0.18
CA ARG A 91 6.10 -15.79 0.44
C ARG A 91 5.94 -15.83 1.95
N ALA A 92 5.93 -14.67 2.61
CA ALA A 92 5.74 -14.59 4.05
C ALA A 92 4.41 -15.24 4.44
N LEU A 93 3.33 -15.01 3.69
CA LEU A 93 1.99 -15.54 3.94
C LEU A 93 1.75 -16.95 3.37
N GLY A 94 2.72 -17.55 2.66
CA GLY A 94 2.54 -18.84 2.00
C GLY A 94 1.65 -18.77 0.76
N LEU A 95 1.48 -17.58 0.19
CA LEU A 95 0.83 -17.33 -1.10
C LEU A 95 1.85 -17.44 -2.23
N LEU A 96 1.35 -17.61 -3.45
CA LEU A 96 2.18 -17.61 -4.65
C LEU A 96 2.10 -16.23 -5.32
N PRO A 97 3.23 -15.53 -5.54
CA PRO A 97 3.23 -14.34 -6.36
C PRO A 97 2.98 -14.69 -7.83
N HIS A 98 2.46 -13.74 -8.59
CA HIS A 98 2.30 -13.84 -10.03
C HIS A 98 3.52 -13.25 -10.76
N ASP A 99 3.86 -13.81 -11.91
CA ASP A 99 4.90 -13.26 -12.78
C ASP A 99 4.31 -12.26 -13.75
N TYR A 100 4.84 -11.04 -13.77
CA TYR A 100 4.29 -9.97 -14.60
C TYR A 100 5.16 -9.65 -15.82
N VAL A 101 4.47 -9.18 -16.87
CA VAL A 101 5.10 -8.46 -17.97
C VAL A 101 4.88 -6.96 -17.73
N ALA A 102 5.98 -6.23 -17.59
CA ALA A 102 5.95 -4.79 -17.42
C ALA A 102 5.60 -4.08 -18.75
N GLU A 103 4.73 -3.07 -18.66
CA GLU A 103 4.41 -2.16 -19.74
C GLU A 103 4.79 -0.73 -19.34
N THR A 104 5.57 -0.06 -20.18
CA THR A 104 5.86 1.36 -19.97
C THR A 104 4.65 2.21 -20.36
N VAL A 105 4.05 2.87 -19.36
CA VAL A 105 2.88 3.76 -19.56
C VAL A 105 3.26 5.24 -19.60
N SER A 106 4.44 5.61 -19.09
CA SER A 106 4.95 6.98 -19.22
C SER A 106 6.47 7.02 -19.25
N ASN A 107 7.04 7.92 -20.06
CA ASN A 107 8.48 8.22 -20.06
C ASN A 107 8.79 9.65 -19.58
N SER A 108 7.78 10.35 -19.03
CA SER A 108 7.83 11.78 -18.76
C SER A 108 7.27 12.13 -17.38
N PHE A 109 7.56 11.29 -16.38
CA PHE A 109 7.13 11.55 -15.01
C PHE A 109 8.14 12.43 -14.27
N ASN A 110 7.66 13.56 -13.76
CA ASN A 110 8.42 14.47 -12.89
C ASN A 110 7.63 14.66 -11.59
N GLY A 111 7.98 13.87 -10.58
CA GLY A 111 7.19 13.76 -9.36
C GLY A 111 7.33 14.90 -8.35
N THR A 112 6.97 14.57 -7.12
CA THR A 112 6.88 15.51 -6.01
C THR A 112 8.24 16.06 -5.59
N LEU A 113 9.31 15.24 -5.62
CA LEU A 113 10.67 15.70 -5.28
C LEU A 113 11.20 16.69 -6.34
N TYR A 114 10.92 16.45 -7.62
CA TYR A 114 11.25 17.41 -8.69
C TYR A 114 10.51 18.74 -8.51
N SER A 115 9.23 18.68 -8.15
CA SER A 115 8.43 19.86 -7.88
C SER A 115 8.98 20.68 -6.71
N LYS A 116 9.35 20.01 -5.62
CA LYS A 116 9.84 20.64 -4.38
C LYS A 116 11.28 21.15 -4.47
N SER A 117 12.16 20.43 -5.17
CA SER A 117 13.61 20.75 -5.21
C SER A 117 13.96 21.98 -6.05
N GLY A 118 13.12 22.37 -7.01
CA GLY A 118 13.44 23.43 -7.97
C GLY A 118 14.46 23.03 -9.04
N VAL A 119 15.03 21.82 -8.98
CA VAL A 119 15.96 21.31 -9.99
C VAL A 119 15.20 20.99 -11.27
N ARG A 120 15.68 21.46 -12.43
CA ARG A 120 15.03 21.28 -13.74
C ARG A 120 15.87 20.50 -14.76
N PHE A 121 17.11 20.18 -14.42
CA PHE A 121 18.07 19.50 -15.31
C PHE A 121 18.27 18.03 -14.95
N ILE A 122 17.19 17.36 -14.51
CA ILE A 122 17.19 15.94 -14.19
C ILE A 122 16.30 15.20 -15.18
N LYS A 123 16.73 14.01 -15.61
CA LYS A 123 15.94 13.14 -16.49
C LYS A 123 14.58 12.86 -15.83
N SER A 124 13.50 12.82 -16.61
CA SER A 124 12.19 12.36 -16.12
C SER A 124 12.18 10.85 -15.88
N ASP A 125 11.40 10.43 -14.88
CA ASP A 125 11.19 9.02 -14.58
C ASP A 125 10.28 8.35 -15.61
N THR A 126 10.43 7.03 -15.73
CA THR A 126 9.54 6.14 -16.46
C THR A 126 8.59 5.49 -15.47
N ILE A 127 7.29 5.47 -15.78
CA ILE A 127 6.28 4.70 -15.05
C ILE A 127 6.00 3.44 -15.85
N GLU A 128 6.08 2.30 -15.17
CA GLU A 128 5.67 1.00 -15.69
C GLU A 128 4.43 0.53 -14.94
N SER A 129 3.55 -0.20 -15.61
CA SER A 129 2.43 -0.91 -15.00
C SER A 129 2.53 -2.40 -15.33
N TYR A 130 1.77 -3.22 -14.62
CA TYR A 130 1.72 -4.65 -14.84
C TYR A 130 0.36 -5.04 -15.42
N LYS A 131 0.39 -5.76 -16.53
CA LYS A 131 -0.83 -6.22 -17.19
C LYS A 131 -1.47 -7.33 -16.36
N LEU A 132 -2.68 -7.07 -15.87
CA LEU A 132 -3.50 -8.06 -15.16
C LEU A 132 -4.08 -9.08 -16.16
N GLY A 133 -4.14 -10.34 -15.75
CA GLY A 133 -4.76 -11.42 -16.52
C GLY A 133 -6.30 -11.44 -16.49
N PHE A 134 -6.89 -10.47 -15.81
CA PHE A 134 -8.33 -10.33 -15.55
C PHE A 134 -8.73 -8.85 -15.63
N ASN A 135 -10.03 -8.60 -15.79
CA ASN A 135 -10.57 -7.26 -15.62
C ASN A 135 -10.58 -6.90 -14.13
N ALA A 136 -10.21 -5.67 -13.82
CA ALA A 136 -10.25 -5.15 -12.46
C ALA A 136 -11.01 -3.82 -12.44
N ARG A 137 -11.92 -3.67 -11.48
CA ARG A 137 -12.71 -2.45 -11.26
C ARG A 137 -12.43 -1.88 -9.88
N CYS A 138 -12.79 -0.62 -9.66
CA CYS A 138 -12.70 -0.02 -8.33
C CYS A 138 -13.94 0.79 -7.94
N ASP A 139 -14.26 0.76 -6.64
CA ASP A 139 -15.26 1.58 -5.99
C ASP A 139 -14.56 2.55 -5.03
N VAL A 140 -14.82 3.84 -5.18
CA VAL A 140 -14.28 4.91 -4.33
C VAL A 140 -15.37 5.41 -3.41
N TYR A 141 -15.19 5.24 -2.10
CA TYR A 141 -16.09 5.78 -1.09
C TYR A 141 -15.52 7.05 -0.46
N SER A 142 -16.27 8.16 -0.58
CA SER A 142 -15.90 9.46 -0.04
C SER A 142 -17.15 10.28 0.29
N GLY A 143 -17.16 10.94 1.45
CA GLY A 143 -18.27 11.82 1.83
C GLY A 143 -19.64 11.15 2.00
N GLY A 144 -19.69 9.82 2.18
CA GLY A 144 -20.95 9.07 2.28
C GLY A 144 -21.47 8.54 0.94
N GLU A 145 -20.77 8.81 -0.15
CA GLU A 145 -21.12 8.35 -1.50
C GLU A 145 -20.07 7.38 -2.04
N THR A 146 -20.52 6.44 -2.89
CA THR A 146 -19.64 5.52 -3.61
C THR A 146 -19.70 5.83 -5.10
N LYS A 147 -18.53 5.98 -5.74
CA LYS A 147 -18.40 6.09 -7.19
C LYS A 147 -17.60 4.92 -7.75
N SER A 148 -18.17 4.24 -8.74
CA SER A 148 -17.56 3.09 -9.41
C SER A 148 -16.79 3.49 -10.67
N TYR A 149 -15.72 2.75 -10.96
CA TYR A 149 -14.88 2.87 -12.14
C TYR A 149 -14.53 1.47 -12.65
N ASP A 150 -14.49 1.29 -13.97
CA ASP A 150 -14.25 0.00 -14.62
C ASP A 150 -12.76 -0.36 -14.74
N SER A 151 -11.89 0.36 -14.03
CA SER A 151 -10.44 0.16 -14.05
C SER A 151 -9.81 0.51 -12.69
N VAL A 152 -8.65 -0.10 -12.43
CA VAL A 152 -7.72 0.27 -11.34
C VAL A 152 -6.57 1.17 -11.83
N TYR A 153 -6.47 1.34 -13.15
CA TYR A 153 -5.53 2.21 -13.84
C TYR A 153 -6.26 3.36 -14.52
N PHE A 154 -5.83 4.59 -14.24
CA PHE A 154 -6.49 5.83 -14.65
C PHE A 154 -5.59 6.59 -15.64
N ASP A 155 -5.73 6.25 -16.93
CA ASP A 155 -4.90 6.80 -18.02
C ASP A 155 -4.93 8.34 -18.08
N GLU A 156 -6.02 8.98 -17.65
CA GLU A 156 -6.13 10.44 -17.65
C GLU A 156 -5.06 11.13 -16.79
N TYR A 157 -4.48 10.44 -15.80
CA TYR A 157 -3.39 11.01 -15.01
C TYR A 157 -2.04 10.97 -15.72
N LEU A 158 -1.89 10.16 -16.77
CA LEU A 158 -0.65 10.11 -17.55
C LEU A 158 -0.40 11.41 -18.32
N ASP A 159 -1.42 12.24 -18.52
CA ASP A 159 -1.34 13.53 -19.23
C ASP A 159 -1.27 14.74 -18.29
N VAL A 160 -1.29 14.53 -16.97
CA VAL A 160 -1.20 15.62 -15.98
C VAL A 160 0.09 15.56 -15.17
N LYS A 161 0.24 16.49 -14.23
CA LYS A 161 1.46 16.61 -13.42
C LYS A 161 1.64 15.42 -12.47
N ASP A 162 0.58 15.06 -11.75
CA ASP A 162 0.58 13.95 -10.80
C ASP A 162 0.30 12.63 -11.52
N LYS A 163 1.31 12.13 -12.25
CA LYS A 163 1.17 10.88 -13.01
C LYS A 163 1.14 9.63 -12.12
N TYR A 164 1.54 9.72 -10.85
CA TYR A 164 1.49 8.58 -9.94
C TYR A 164 0.04 8.19 -9.62
N ALA A 165 -0.90 9.14 -9.68
CA ALA A 165 -2.34 8.89 -9.58
C ALA A 165 -2.90 8.02 -10.74
N TYR A 166 -2.07 7.64 -11.72
CA TYR A 166 -2.36 6.52 -12.62
C TYR A 166 -2.80 5.26 -11.86
N PHE A 167 -2.18 4.99 -10.71
CA PHE A 167 -2.57 3.89 -9.83
C PHE A 167 -3.69 4.33 -8.88
N LEU A 168 -4.89 3.78 -9.05
CA LEU A 168 -6.05 4.00 -8.17
C LEU A 168 -6.56 5.45 -8.05
N GLY A 169 -6.06 6.39 -8.85
CA GLY A 169 -6.42 7.80 -8.76
C GLY A 169 -5.76 8.53 -7.59
N THR A 170 -6.36 9.66 -7.21
CA THR A 170 -5.91 10.46 -6.06
C THR A 170 -6.13 9.71 -4.74
N ASN A 171 -5.51 10.19 -3.65
CA ASN A 171 -5.78 9.61 -2.32
C ASN A 171 -7.24 9.83 -1.91
N GLN A 172 -7.92 8.73 -1.57
CA GLN A 172 -9.33 8.70 -1.15
C GLN A 172 -9.46 7.97 0.20
N PRO A 173 -10.51 8.25 1.00
CA PRO A 173 -10.71 7.62 2.31
C PRO A 173 -10.77 6.10 2.24
N ILE A 174 -11.58 5.57 1.32
CA ILE A 174 -11.73 4.14 1.07
C ILE A 174 -11.76 3.91 -0.45
N VAL A 175 -10.95 2.98 -0.93
CA VAL A 175 -10.99 2.45 -2.29
C VAL A 175 -11.09 0.95 -2.20
N THR A 176 -12.10 0.34 -2.81
CA THR A 176 -12.18 -1.12 -2.92
C THR A 176 -11.97 -1.52 -4.35
N ILE A 177 -10.98 -2.38 -4.61
CA ILE A 177 -10.72 -2.96 -5.91
C ILE A 177 -11.20 -4.41 -5.95
N TYR A 178 -11.66 -4.82 -7.12
CA TYR A 178 -12.18 -6.16 -7.37
C TYR A 178 -11.55 -6.68 -8.66
N ARG A 179 -11.33 -8.00 -8.74
CA ARG A 179 -11.16 -8.69 -10.01
C ARG A 179 -12.46 -9.35 -10.42
N ASP A 180 -12.73 -9.39 -11.73
CA ASP A 180 -13.79 -10.24 -12.26
C ASP A 180 -13.40 -11.71 -11.99
N THR A 181 -14.29 -12.45 -11.32
CA THR A 181 -14.07 -13.86 -11.00
C THR A 181 -14.82 -14.72 -12.00
N ASP A 182 -14.11 -15.30 -12.98
CA ASP A 182 -14.72 -16.25 -13.91
C ASP A 182 -14.94 -17.65 -13.28
N SER A 183 -14.43 -17.91 -12.07
CA SER A 183 -14.38 -19.28 -11.51
C SER A 183 -14.46 -19.42 -9.98
N ASP A 184 -14.32 -18.36 -9.19
CA ASP A 184 -14.35 -18.46 -7.72
C ASP A 184 -15.61 -17.80 -7.15
N GLY A 185 -16.76 -18.47 -7.29
CA GLY A 185 -17.97 -18.09 -6.57
C GLY A 185 -17.74 -18.11 -5.06
N ASP A 186 -18.30 -17.12 -4.34
CA ASP A 186 -18.47 -16.94 -2.88
C ASP A 186 -17.30 -17.26 -1.90
N ASN A 187 -16.17 -17.84 -2.33
CA ASN A 187 -15.08 -18.34 -1.48
C ASN A 187 -13.71 -17.72 -1.77
N ALA A 188 -13.66 -16.65 -2.58
CA ALA A 188 -12.39 -15.98 -2.88
C ALA A 188 -12.02 -15.00 -1.77
N LYS A 189 -10.76 -15.06 -1.31
CA LYS A 189 -10.27 -14.31 -0.15
C LYS A 189 -10.42 -12.80 -0.34
N LYS A 190 -10.70 -12.08 0.74
CA LYS A 190 -10.75 -10.61 0.80
C LYS A 190 -9.68 -10.06 1.72
N LEU A 191 -9.06 -8.96 1.30
CA LEU A 191 -7.99 -8.28 2.04
C LEU A 191 -8.41 -6.86 2.41
N LEU A 192 -8.25 -6.50 3.69
CA LEU A 192 -8.36 -5.11 4.16
C LEU A 192 -6.96 -4.52 4.33
N VAL A 193 -6.68 -3.39 3.68
CA VAL A 193 -5.37 -2.72 3.72
C VAL A 193 -5.49 -1.35 4.35
N PHE A 194 -4.85 -1.13 5.50
CA PHE A 194 -4.60 0.22 6.01
C PHE A 194 -3.29 0.74 5.41
N LYS A 195 -3.34 1.91 4.77
CA LYS A 195 -2.24 2.32 3.89
C LYS A 195 -1.95 3.81 3.85
N ASP A 196 -0.79 4.12 3.25
CA ASP A 196 -0.49 5.40 2.59
C ASP A 196 -0.35 5.22 1.07
N SER A 197 0.16 6.22 0.35
CA SER A 197 0.27 6.17 -1.11
C SER A 197 1.32 5.17 -1.65
N TYR A 198 2.18 4.57 -0.81
CA TYR A 198 3.05 3.47 -1.26
C TYR A 198 2.25 2.25 -1.73
N ALA A 199 1.08 2.00 -1.14
CA ALA A 199 0.26 0.84 -1.51
C ALA A 199 -0.31 0.93 -2.93
N HIS A 200 -0.40 2.12 -3.53
CA HIS A 200 -1.17 2.35 -4.77
C HIS A 200 -0.71 1.48 -5.93
N CYS A 201 0.59 1.44 -6.24
CA CYS A 201 1.10 0.59 -7.32
C CYS A 201 1.19 -0.90 -6.96
N MET A 202 1.15 -1.25 -5.66
CA MET A 202 1.13 -2.64 -5.19
C MET A 202 -0.27 -3.25 -5.22
N ALA A 203 -1.30 -2.44 -4.96
CA ALA A 203 -2.66 -2.92 -4.73
C ALA A 203 -3.25 -3.74 -5.90
N PRO A 204 -3.09 -3.37 -7.19
CA PRO A 204 -3.56 -4.20 -8.29
C PRO A 204 -2.98 -5.62 -8.28
N MET A 205 -1.73 -5.81 -7.84
CA MET A 205 -1.09 -7.13 -7.79
C MET A 205 -1.69 -8.03 -6.70
N LEU A 206 -2.22 -7.45 -5.62
CA LEU A 206 -2.89 -8.21 -4.57
C LEU A 206 -4.15 -8.91 -5.09
N LEU A 207 -4.74 -8.44 -6.20
CA LEU A 207 -5.88 -9.11 -6.84
C LEU A 207 -5.54 -10.49 -7.44
N GLU A 208 -4.27 -10.87 -7.56
CA GLU A 208 -3.91 -12.24 -7.94
C GLU A 208 -4.27 -13.24 -6.84
N ASN A 209 -4.13 -12.82 -5.58
CA ASN A 209 -4.37 -13.67 -4.41
C ASN A 209 -5.72 -13.41 -3.72
N TYR A 210 -6.33 -12.26 -3.97
CA TYR A 210 -7.58 -11.81 -3.34
C TYR A 210 -8.60 -11.40 -4.39
N SER A 211 -9.88 -11.75 -4.24
CA SER A 211 -10.94 -11.28 -5.15
C SER A 211 -11.29 -9.81 -4.91
N GLN A 212 -11.10 -9.35 -3.68
CA GLN A 212 -11.42 -8.01 -3.22
C GLN A 212 -10.31 -7.49 -2.31
N VAL A 213 -9.86 -6.27 -2.58
CA VAL A 213 -8.91 -5.56 -1.72
C VAL A 213 -9.49 -4.19 -1.37
N THR A 214 -9.77 -3.95 -0.09
CA THR A 214 -10.27 -2.67 0.40
C THR A 214 -9.13 -1.88 1.04
N LEU A 215 -8.83 -0.71 0.49
CA LEU A 215 -7.76 0.18 0.95
C LEU A 215 -8.36 1.33 1.76
N VAL A 216 -7.96 1.45 3.02
CA VAL A 216 -8.37 2.52 3.95
C VAL A 216 -7.21 3.46 4.18
N ASP A 217 -7.38 4.73 3.81
CA ASP A 217 -6.41 5.78 4.07
C ASP A 217 -6.81 6.57 5.32
N LEU A 218 -6.14 6.27 6.43
CA LEU A 218 -6.43 6.88 7.72
C LEU A 218 -6.15 8.39 7.75
N ARG A 219 -5.51 8.99 6.73
CA ARG A 219 -5.37 10.46 6.62
C ARG A 219 -6.69 11.14 6.23
N TYR A 220 -7.56 10.43 5.52
CA TYR A 220 -8.80 10.98 4.96
C TYR A 220 -10.06 10.33 5.54
N PHE A 221 -9.94 9.17 6.18
CA PHE A 221 -11.07 8.50 6.84
C PHE A 221 -11.27 9.00 8.29
N ARG A 222 -12.45 9.54 8.60
CA ARG A 222 -12.80 10.10 9.92
C ARG A 222 -14.14 9.60 10.47
N GLN A 223 -14.73 8.58 9.85
CA GLN A 223 -15.97 7.95 10.30
C GLN A 223 -15.68 6.71 11.15
N GLN A 224 -16.69 6.15 11.83
CA GLN A 224 -16.53 4.86 12.50
C GLN A 224 -16.30 3.79 11.44
N LEU A 225 -15.22 3.02 11.55
CA LEU A 225 -14.86 2.01 10.56
C LEU A 225 -15.97 0.97 10.40
N ASN A 226 -16.54 0.52 11.52
CA ASN A 226 -17.60 -0.50 11.57
C ASN A 226 -18.93 -0.03 10.97
N SER A 227 -19.11 1.26 10.70
CA SER A 227 -20.31 1.73 9.99
C SER A 227 -20.18 1.63 8.48
N VAL A 228 -18.99 1.31 7.96
CA VAL A 228 -18.69 1.26 6.52
C VAL A 228 -18.07 -0.07 6.11
N ILE A 229 -17.26 -0.67 6.98
CA ILE A 229 -16.52 -1.91 6.74
C ILE A 229 -16.74 -2.83 7.95
N ASP A 230 -17.29 -4.02 7.71
CA ASP A 230 -17.20 -5.11 8.68
C ASP A 230 -15.85 -5.80 8.51
N VAL A 231 -14.96 -5.67 9.49
CA VAL A 231 -13.63 -6.28 9.43
C VAL A 231 -13.72 -7.80 9.45
N ALA A 232 -14.77 -8.38 10.07
CA ALA A 232 -14.94 -9.82 10.14
C ALA A 232 -15.27 -10.46 8.78
N ASP A 233 -15.66 -9.66 7.77
CA ASP A 233 -15.91 -10.13 6.41
C ASP A 233 -14.62 -10.37 5.59
N TYR A 234 -13.44 -10.04 6.16
CA TYR A 234 -12.15 -10.16 5.50
C TYR A 234 -11.35 -11.35 6.03
N ASP A 235 -10.57 -11.97 5.16
CA ASP A 235 -9.73 -13.12 5.49
C ASP A 235 -8.36 -12.68 6.04
N ASP A 236 -7.87 -11.52 5.62
CA ASP A 236 -6.59 -10.97 6.02
C ASP A 236 -6.67 -9.44 6.18
N VAL A 237 -5.84 -8.89 7.08
CA VAL A 237 -5.59 -7.45 7.20
C VAL A 237 -4.10 -7.17 6.97
N LEU A 238 -3.79 -6.13 6.19
CA LEU A 238 -2.45 -5.63 5.96
C LEU A 238 -2.32 -4.16 6.33
N PHE A 239 -1.34 -3.82 7.15
CA PHE A 239 -0.85 -2.44 7.28
C PHE A 239 0.33 -2.26 6.33
N LEU A 240 0.22 -1.39 5.33
CA LEU A 240 1.27 -1.11 4.34
C LEU A 240 1.60 0.38 4.34
N TYR A 241 2.77 0.74 4.86
CA TYR A 241 3.19 2.14 4.98
C TYR A 241 4.64 2.33 4.55
N GLY A 242 4.93 3.44 3.90
CA GLY A 242 6.29 3.97 3.85
C GLY A 242 6.74 4.37 5.26
N ILE A 243 8.01 4.11 5.57
CA ILE A 243 8.57 4.41 6.90
C ILE A 243 8.38 5.87 7.31
N ASP A 244 8.54 6.82 6.39
CA ASP A 244 8.39 8.25 6.67
C ASP A 244 6.97 8.59 7.12
N SER A 245 5.94 8.04 6.47
CA SER A 245 4.55 8.20 6.91
C SER A 245 4.32 7.53 8.26
N PHE A 246 4.85 6.32 8.44
CA PHE A 246 4.61 5.53 9.64
C PHE A 246 5.14 6.20 10.92
N VAL A 247 6.32 6.83 10.87
CA VAL A 247 6.94 7.45 12.06
C VAL A 247 6.53 8.90 12.29
N ASN A 248 6.03 9.61 11.26
CA ASN A 248 5.70 11.04 11.35
C ASN A 248 4.20 11.35 11.38
N SER A 249 3.33 10.35 11.17
CA SER A 249 1.87 10.55 11.15
C SER A 249 1.21 10.01 12.42
N ASP A 250 0.29 10.80 12.98
CA ASP A 250 -0.62 10.36 14.04
C ASP A 250 -1.88 9.66 13.49
N ASP A 251 -2.04 9.52 12.17
CA ASP A 251 -3.27 9.00 11.57
C ASP A 251 -3.49 7.51 11.92
N ILE A 252 -2.43 6.73 12.09
CA ILE A 252 -2.55 5.33 12.56
C ILE A 252 -3.08 5.31 14.01
N TYR A 253 -2.78 6.33 14.82
CA TYR A 253 -3.32 6.45 16.17
C TYR A 253 -4.84 6.63 16.16
N MET A 254 -5.40 7.25 15.11
CA MET A 254 -6.84 7.43 14.97
C MET A 254 -7.62 6.12 14.96
N LEU A 255 -7.00 5.01 14.56
CA LEU A 255 -7.63 3.69 14.54
C LEU A 255 -8.22 3.29 15.91
N LYS A 256 -7.62 3.75 17.02
CA LYS A 256 -8.17 3.52 18.38
C LYS A 256 -9.55 4.15 18.61
N PHE A 257 -9.89 5.19 17.85
CA PHE A 257 -11.16 5.91 17.95
C PHE A 257 -12.14 5.52 16.86
N LEU A 258 -11.62 5.14 15.69
CA LEU A 258 -12.40 4.78 14.51
C LEU A 258 -12.84 3.31 14.54
N TYR A 259 -12.10 2.43 15.20
CA TYR A 259 -12.47 1.03 15.39
C TYR A 259 -12.76 0.74 16.86
N LYS A 260 -14.04 0.50 17.16
CA LYS A 260 -14.50 -0.04 18.44
C LYS A 260 -15.18 -1.36 18.14
N PRO A 261 -14.85 -2.47 18.80
CA PRO A 261 -15.56 -3.72 18.59
C PRO A 261 -17.06 -3.48 18.80
N THR A 262 -17.88 -4.10 17.97
CA THR A 262 -19.30 -4.24 18.27
C THR A 262 -19.40 -4.96 19.61
N ALA A 263 -20.17 -4.41 20.56
CA ALA A 263 -20.31 -5.01 21.87
C ALA A 263 -20.75 -6.47 21.70
N ASP A 264 -19.97 -7.38 22.30
CA ASP A 264 -20.17 -8.80 22.15
C ASP A 264 -21.58 -9.18 22.62
N LYS A 265 -22.21 -10.12 21.90
CA LYS A 265 -23.53 -10.69 22.21
C LYS A 265 -23.46 -11.65 23.40
N THR A 266 -22.74 -11.29 24.46
CA THR A 266 -22.53 -12.10 25.66
C THR A 266 -23.13 -11.45 26.90
N ALA A 267 -24.32 -10.85 26.74
CA ALA A 267 -25.19 -10.44 27.83
C ALA A 267 -26.56 -11.13 27.68
N ASP A 268 -26.56 -12.46 27.58
CA ASP A 268 -27.70 -13.32 27.90
C ASP A 268 -27.23 -14.78 27.97
N SER A 269 -26.66 -15.17 29.12
CA SER A 269 -26.67 -16.55 29.64
C SER A 269 -26.38 -16.56 31.13
#